data_AF-A0A918KYF4-F1
#
_entry.id   AF-A0A918KYF4-F1
#
_cell.length_a   1.000
_cell.length_b   1.000
_cell.length_c   1.000
_cell.angle_alpha   90.00
_cell.angle_beta   90.00
_cell.angle_gamma   90.00
#
_symmetry.space_group_name_H-M   'P 1'
#
loop_
_entity.id
_entity.type
_entity.pdbx_description
1 polymer ?
#
loop_
_entity_poly.entity_id
_entity_poly.type
_entity_poly.pdbx_seq_one_letter_code
_entity_poly.pdbx_strand_id
1 'polypeptide(L)' 'MTEHLVLADSDPDATNTAHRRDRGTPHPATGTTVTDGVLHAELEPLSWNMTRLTNQLH' A
#
# COMPACT_ATOMS: atom_id res chain seq x y z
N MET A 1 5.73 11.69 -5.22
CA MET A 1 4.75 10.60 -5.00
C MET A 1 3.52 11.22 -4.37
N THR A 2 2.32 10.87 -4.83
CA THR A 2 1.07 11.44 -4.30
C THR A 2 0.30 10.50 -3.40
N GLU A 3 0.51 9.19 -3.55
CA GLU A 3 -0.22 8.17 -2.80
C GLU A 3 0.56 6.87 -2.80
N HIS A 4 0.53 6.15 -1.69
CA HIS A 4 0.90 4.75 -1.62
C HIS A 4 -0.13 4.03 -0.75
N LEU A 5 -0.86 3.10 -1.34
CA LEU A 5 -1.82 2.24 -0.64
C LEU A 5 -1.29 0.82 -0.56
N VAL A 6 -1.56 0.18 0.58
CA VAL A 6 -1.23 -1.20 0.90
C VAL A 6 -2.53 -1.94 1.14
N LEU A 7 -2.60 -3.16 0.65
CA LEU A 7 -3.58 -4.15 1.08
C LEU A 7 -2.81 -5.33 1.67
N ALA A 8 -3.01 -5.60 2.96
CA ALA A 8 -2.35 -6.69 3.66
C ALA A 8 -3.29 -7.34 4.68
N ASP A 9 -3.15 -8.65 4.86
CA ASP A 9 -3.68 -9.40 5.99
C ASP A 9 -2.61 -10.41 6.41
N SER A 10 -2.53 -10.68 7.71
CA SER A 10 -1.67 -11.75 8.26
C SER A 10 -2.05 -13.15 7.79
N ASP A 11 -3.31 -13.35 7.38
CA ASP A 11 -3.86 -14.59 6.88
C ASP A 11 -3.96 -14.50 5.34
N PRO A 12 -3.18 -15.31 4.59
CA PRO A 12 -3.18 -15.28 3.13
C PRO A 12 -4.52 -15.72 2.52
N ASP A 13 -5.33 -16.46 3.28
CA ASP A 13 -6.64 -16.95 2.85
C ASP A 13 -7.78 -16.03 3.35
N ALA A 14 -7.43 -14.87 3.90
CA ALA A 14 -8.40 -13.89 4.35
C ALA A 14 -9.35 -13.46 3.23
N THR A 15 -10.64 -13.65 3.48
CA THR A 15 -11.71 -13.16 2.60
C THR A 15 -12.67 -12.27 3.37
N ASN A 16 -13.27 -11.32 2.66
CA ASN A 16 -14.38 -10.55 3.19
C ASN A 16 -15.61 -11.46 3.31
N THR A 17 -16.30 -11.40 4.44
CA THR A 17 -17.55 -12.14 4.67
C THR A 17 -18.68 -11.16 5.01
N ALA A 18 -19.92 -11.62 5.00
CA ALA A 18 -21.06 -10.79 5.39
C ALA A 18 -20.91 -10.18 6.80
N HIS A 19 -20.24 -10.91 7.71
CA HIS A 19 -20.02 -10.51 9.10
C HIS A 19 -18.72 -9.70 9.30
N ARG A 20 -17.79 -9.76 8.36
CA ARG A 20 -16.51 -9.03 8.43
C ARG A 20 -16.11 -8.56 7.03
N ARG A 21 -16.64 -7.39 6.66
CA ARG A 21 -16.59 -6.87 5.27
C ARG A 21 -15.32 -6.13 4.93
N ASP A 22 -14.62 -5.60 5.93
CA ASP A 22 -13.48 -4.69 5.74
C ASP A 22 -12.15 -5.35 6.13
N ARG A 23 -12.05 -6.68 6.00
CA ARG A 23 -10.87 -7.43 6.40
C ARG A 23 -9.69 -7.16 5.46
N GLY A 24 -9.98 -6.96 4.18
CA GLY A 24 -9.00 -6.58 3.15
C GLY A 24 -9.27 -5.19 2.57
N THR A 25 -9.41 -4.17 3.41
CA THR A 25 -9.55 -2.78 2.95
C THR A 25 -8.17 -2.14 2.82
N PRO A 26 -7.82 -1.57 1.65
CA PRO A 26 -6.54 -0.89 1.49
C PRO A 26 -6.36 0.28 2.47
N HIS A 27 -5.15 0.46 2.98
CA HIS A 27 -4.77 1.54 3.87
C HIS A 27 -3.51 2.27 3.37
N PRO A 28 -3.28 3.53 3.79
CA PRO A 28 -2.05 4.24 3.43
C PRO A 28 -0.81 3.52 3.92
N ALA A 29 0.19 3.38 3.04
CA ALA A 29 1.50 2.84 3.39
C ALA A 29 2.27 3.78 4.32
N THR A 30 3.18 3.21 5.10
CA THR A 30 4.21 3.95 5.82
C THR A 30 5.60 3.60 5.25
N GLY A 31 6.65 4.36 5.59
CA GLY A 31 8.02 4.01 5.18
C GLY A 31 8.30 4.17 3.67
N THR A 32 7.55 5.02 2.96
CA THR A 32 7.79 5.29 1.53
C THR A 32 8.34 6.69 1.32
N THR A 33 9.47 6.77 0.62
CA THR A 33 10.15 8.02 0.32
C THR A 33 10.51 8.10 -1.16
N VAL A 34 10.59 9.33 -1.67
CA VAL A 34 11.21 9.61 -2.96
C VAL A 34 12.31 10.62 -2.73
N THR A 35 13.55 10.23 -3.02
CA THR A 35 14.75 11.04 -2.82
C THR A 35 15.62 10.93 -4.06
N ASP A 36 16.08 12.06 -4.60
CA ASP A 36 16.93 12.12 -5.80
C ASP A 36 16.40 11.32 -7.00
N GLY A 37 15.08 11.34 -7.20
CA GLY A 37 14.40 10.62 -8.29
C GLY A 37 14.27 9.10 -8.06
N VAL A 38 14.71 8.58 -6.91
CA VAL A 38 14.60 7.17 -6.56
C VAL A 38 13.49 6.98 -5.52
N LEU A 39 12.63 5.99 -5.74
CA LEU A 39 11.63 5.58 -4.77
C LEU A 39 12.13 4.42 -3.91
N HIS A 40 12.04 4.59 -2.60
CA HIS A 40 12.26 3.53 -1.62
C HIS A 40 10.94 3.27 -0.88
N ALA A 41 10.58 2.01 -0.72
CA ALA A 41 9.40 1.59 0.02
C ALA A 41 9.70 0.36 0.87
N GLU A 42 9.27 0.40 2.12
CA GLU A 42 9.15 -0.79 2.96
C GLU A 42 7.80 -1.45 2.69
N LEU A 43 7.80 -2.77 2.45
CA LEU A 43 6.60 -3.52 2.13
C LEU A 43 6.18 -4.38 3.32
N GLU A 44 4.92 -4.28 3.71
CA GLU A 44 4.34 -5.18 4.70
C GLU A 44 4.38 -6.64 4.18
N PRO A 45 4.52 -7.65 5.06
CA PRO A 45 4.42 -9.05 4.64
C PRO A 45 3.07 -9.35 3.98
N LEU A 46 3.07 -10.24 2.99
CA LEU A 46 1.86 -10.69 2.29
C LEU A 46 1.00 -9.55 1.74
N SER A 47 1.65 -8.50 1.24
CA SER A 47 0.96 -7.29 0.79
C SER A 47 0.87 -7.18 -0.73
N TRP A 48 -0.21 -6.54 -1.15
CA TRP A 48 -0.31 -5.90 -2.45
C TRP A 48 -0.14 -4.38 -2.28
N ASN A 49 0.59 -3.74 -3.19
CA ASN A 49 0.94 -2.32 -3.07
C ASN A 49 0.60 -1.57 -4.36
N MET A 50 0.08 -0.36 -4.21
CA MET A 50 -0.14 0.59 -5.31
C MET A 50 0.49 1.93 -4.96
N THR A 51 1.43 2.35 -5.78
CA THR A 51 2.10 3.65 -5.62
C THR A 51 1.76 4.55 -6.80
N ARG A 52 1.17 5.71 -6.49
CA ARG A 52 0.91 6.75 -7.49
C ARG A 52 2.05 7.76 -7.52
N LEU A 53 2.69 7.83 -8.68
CA LEU A 53 3.71 8.81 -9.00
C LEU A 53 3.12 9.89 -9.90
N THR A 54 3.49 11.13 -9.62
CA THR A 54 3.23 12.26 -10.51
C THR A 54 4.55 12.94 -10.78
N ASN A 55 4.68 13.49 -11.98
CA ASN A 55 5.80 14.34 -12.29
C ASN A 55 5.67 15.61 -11.43
N GLN A 56 6.68 15.90 -10.61
CA GLN A 56 6.79 17.20 -9.97
C GLN A 56 7.37 18.11 -11.05
N LEU A 57 6.51 18.87 -11.76
CA LEU A 57 7.01 19.96 -12.59
C LEU A 57 7.69 20.94 -11.61
N HIS A 58 9.01 21.07 -11.73
CA HIS A 58 9.78 22.13 -11.07
C HIS A 58 9.38 23.49 -11.64
#